data_AF-A0A3L7WU25-F1
#
_entry.id   AF-A0A3L7WU25-F1
#
_cell.length_a   1.000
_cell.length_b   1.000
_cell.length_c   1.000
_cell.angle_alpha   90.00
_cell.angle_beta   90.00
_cell.angle_gamma   90.00
#
_symmetry.space_group_name_H-M   'P 1'
#
loop_
_entity.id
_entity.type
_entity.pdbx_description
1 polymer ?
#
loop_
_entity_poly.entity_id
_entity_poly.type
_entity_poly.pdbx_seq_one_letter_code
_entity_poly.pdbx_strand_id
1 'polypeptide(L)'
;MPQVTLYAPDITCDHCIATIGKAVGTVEGARFLAGDPDSKTFSVEIASGAVLDRVAETLAEEGYPLGEASAPGAAAAPVGASAHPGMTVLGTFGMPSASAPAAGTHHAPTPGFVPQYLKVERTEAGADITYSCPCGSTTEVFRLDRSQEDQPPHSCCGHHTLIGADAAERLRARLGADAARYDIDVQTVTMPWGQPLEAAQAAPKG
;
A
#
# COMPACT_ATOMS: atom_id res chain seq x y z
N MET A 1 -20.59 3.79 5.20
CA MET A 1 -19.40 4.30 5.92
C MET A 1 -18.39 3.17 5.93
N PRO A 2 -17.14 3.39 5.52
CA PRO A 2 -16.13 2.33 5.53
C PRO A 2 -15.83 1.88 6.96
N GLN A 3 -15.74 0.56 7.14
CA GLN A 3 -15.30 -0.07 8.39
C GLN A 3 -13.79 -0.35 8.31
N VAL A 4 -13.07 -0.05 9.38
CA VAL A 4 -11.62 -0.24 9.49
C VAL A 4 -11.31 -0.95 10.79
N THR A 5 -10.45 -1.96 10.73
CA THR A 5 -9.91 -2.63 11.91
C THR A 5 -8.55 -2.04 12.25
N LEU A 6 -8.37 -1.65 13.50
CA LEU A 6 -7.18 -1.02 14.06
C LEU A 6 -6.56 -1.91 15.13
N TYR A 7 -5.25 -1.77 15.34
CA TYR A 7 -4.48 -2.52 16.34
C TYR A 7 -3.97 -1.58 17.44
N ALA A 8 -4.22 -1.95 18.70
CA ALA A 8 -3.75 -1.20 19.86
C ALA A 8 -3.13 -2.16 20.89
N PRO A 9 -1.79 -2.18 21.04
CA PRO A 9 -1.07 -3.18 21.84
C PRO A 9 -1.38 -3.10 23.34
N ASP A 10 -1.88 -1.96 23.82
CA ASP A 10 -2.21 -1.68 25.22
C ASP A 10 -3.60 -2.20 25.63
N ILE A 11 -4.38 -2.75 24.70
CA ILE A 11 -5.63 -3.44 25.04
C ILE A 11 -5.30 -4.75 25.77
N THR A 12 -5.81 -4.90 26.99
CA THR A 12 -5.57 -6.08 27.84
C THR A 12 -6.83 -6.65 28.48
N CYS A 13 -7.96 -5.97 28.41
CA CYS A 13 -9.23 -6.43 28.97
C CYS A 13 -10.44 -5.73 28.34
N ASP A 14 -11.65 -6.23 28.62
CA ASP A 14 -12.92 -5.64 28.17
C ASP A 14 -13.12 -4.19 28.65
N HIS A 15 -12.54 -3.80 29.80
CA HIS A 15 -12.59 -2.41 30.24
C HIS A 15 -11.81 -1.46 29.32
N CYS A 16 -10.70 -1.90 28.73
CA CYS A 16 -9.97 -1.11 27.73
C CYS A 16 -10.85 -0.89 26.49
N ILE A 17 -11.51 -1.95 26.01
CA ILE A 17 -12.43 -1.88 24.87
C ILE A 17 -13.58 -0.90 25.14
N ALA A 18 -14.16 -0.93 26.35
CA ALA A 18 -15.22 0.00 26.72
C ALA A 18 -14.74 1.47 26.77
N THR A 19 -13.52 1.72 27.24
CA THR A 19 -12.90 3.06 27.25
C THR A 19 -12.63 3.55 25.83
N ILE A 20 -12.04 2.71 24.98
CA ILE A 20 -11.81 3.00 23.55
C ILE A 20 -13.13 3.30 22.85
N GLY A 21 -14.18 2.50 23.10
CA GLY A 21 -15.50 2.74 22.52
C GLY A 21 -16.11 4.09 22.92
N LYS A 22 -15.90 4.53 24.17
CA LYS A 22 -16.32 5.87 24.63
C LYS A 22 -15.51 6.97 23.95
N ALA A 23 -14.20 6.84 23.88
CA ALA A 23 -13.30 7.80 23.25
C ALA A 23 -13.60 7.93 21.74
N VAL A 24 -13.77 6.83 21.03
CA VAL A 24 -14.19 6.84 19.61
C VAL A 24 -15.56 7.52 19.45
N GLY A 25 -16.48 7.30 20.39
CA GLY A 25 -17.80 7.91 20.38
C GLY A 25 -17.83 9.42 20.61
N THR A 26 -16.75 10.05 21.07
CA THR A 26 -16.65 11.52 21.17
C THR A 26 -16.26 12.17 19.84
N VAL A 27 -15.72 11.38 18.90
CA VAL A 27 -15.26 11.88 17.60
C VAL A 27 -16.41 11.88 16.60
N GLU A 28 -16.80 13.07 16.14
CA GLU A 28 -17.86 13.22 15.15
C GLU A 28 -17.46 12.58 13.80
N GLY A 29 -18.26 11.62 13.36
CA GLY A 29 -18.01 10.83 12.15
C GLY A 29 -17.29 9.50 12.38
N ALA A 30 -17.02 9.12 13.63
CA ALA A 30 -16.52 7.79 14.01
C ALA A 30 -17.57 7.02 14.82
N ARG A 31 -17.62 5.70 14.63
CA ARG A 31 -18.51 4.80 15.38
C ARG A 31 -17.77 3.52 15.73
N PHE A 32 -17.78 3.16 17.00
CA PHE A 32 -17.24 1.88 17.45
C PHE A 32 -18.18 0.73 17.07
N LEU A 33 -17.65 -0.33 16.47
CA LEU A 33 -18.42 -1.52 16.11
C LEU A 33 -18.19 -2.66 17.10
N ALA A 34 -16.94 -3.09 17.23
CA ALA A 34 -16.54 -4.24 18.03
C ALA A 34 -15.07 -4.15 18.43
N GLY A 35 -14.68 -4.83 19.50
CA GLY A 35 -13.29 -4.93 19.93
C GLY A 35 -13.01 -6.29 20.54
N ASP A 36 -11.79 -6.76 20.34
CA ASP A 36 -11.32 -8.06 20.81
C ASP A 36 -10.01 -7.86 21.61
N PRO A 37 -10.02 -8.10 22.93
CA PRO A 37 -8.84 -7.95 23.77
C PRO A 37 -7.81 -9.07 23.57
N ASP A 38 -8.20 -10.25 23.07
CA ASP A 38 -7.28 -11.35 22.80
C ASP A 38 -6.40 -11.04 21.58
N SER A 39 -7.00 -10.51 20.52
CA SER A 39 -6.27 -10.07 19.32
C SER A 39 -5.73 -8.65 19.41
N LYS A 40 -6.09 -7.89 20.45
CA LYS A 40 -5.72 -6.48 20.65
C LYS A 40 -6.12 -5.60 19.46
N THR A 41 -7.24 -5.93 18.85
CA THR A 41 -7.78 -5.21 17.69
C THR A 41 -9.19 -4.72 17.97
N PHE A 42 -9.60 -3.70 17.23
CA PHE A 42 -10.97 -3.20 17.29
C PHE A 42 -11.39 -2.62 15.94
N SER A 43 -12.68 -2.69 15.64
CA SER A 43 -13.28 -2.24 14.39
C SER A 43 -14.09 -0.96 14.63
N VAL A 44 -13.86 0.02 13.77
CA VAL A 44 -14.54 1.31 13.76
C VAL A 44 -15.08 1.61 12.38
N GLU A 45 -16.28 2.18 12.32
CA GLU A 45 -16.78 2.86 11.14
C GLU A 45 -16.34 4.30 11.17
N ILE A 46 -15.81 4.80 10.04
CA ILE A 46 -15.29 6.15 9.95
C ILE A 46 -15.78 6.81 8.68
N ALA A 47 -16.11 8.11 8.74
CA ALA A 47 -16.59 8.83 7.56
C ALA A 47 -15.49 9.07 6.53
N SER A 48 -14.25 9.36 6.97
CA SER A 48 -13.10 9.63 6.09
C SER A 48 -11.77 9.42 6.81
N GLY A 49 -10.66 9.42 6.05
CA GLY A 49 -9.31 9.28 6.59
C GLY A 49 -8.93 10.36 7.61
N ALA A 50 -9.40 11.60 7.41
CA ALA A 50 -9.19 12.69 8.38
C ALA A 50 -9.84 12.45 9.75
N VAL A 51 -10.91 11.64 9.80
CA VAL A 51 -11.54 11.26 11.07
C VAL A 51 -10.74 10.17 11.77
N LEU A 52 -10.11 9.26 11.02
CA LEU A 52 -9.20 8.25 11.58
C LEU A 52 -8.03 8.91 12.33
N ASP A 53 -7.49 10.00 11.78
CA ASP A 53 -6.42 10.77 12.43
C ASP A 53 -6.87 11.38 13.76
N ARG A 54 -8.07 11.97 13.80
CA ARG A 54 -8.66 12.48 15.04
C ARG A 54 -8.88 11.37 16.07
N VAL A 55 -9.37 10.20 15.63
CA VAL A 55 -9.52 9.03 16.51
C VAL A 55 -8.16 8.57 17.05
N ALA A 56 -7.13 8.49 16.20
CA ALA A 56 -5.79 8.08 16.62
C ALA A 56 -5.19 9.05 17.64
N GLU A 57 -5.38 10.36 17.45
CA GLU A 57 -4.95 11.41 18.39
C GLU A 57 -5.68 11.30 19.73
N THR A 58 -7.02 11.22 19.71
CA THR A 58 -7.83 11.04 20.93
C THR A 58 -7.46 9.78 21.69
N LEU A 59 -7.21 8.66 20.99
CA LEU A 59 -6.78 7.42 21.64
C LEU A 59 -5.38 7.52 22.22
N ALA A 60 -4.46 8.22 21.56
CA ALA A 60 -3.12 8.47 22.10
C ALA A 60 -3.16 9.33 23.37
N GLU A 61 -4.04 10.34 23.44
CA GLU A 61 -4.26 11.15 24.65
C GLU A 61 -4.81 10.33 25.82
N GLU A 62 -5.68 9.37 25.53
CA GLU A 62 -6.23 8.43 26.52
C GLU A 62 -5.25 7.31 26.91
N GLY A 63 -4.06 7.26 26.31
CA GLY A 63 -3.01 6.27 26.61
C GLY A 63 -3.12 4.96 25.83
N TYR A 64 -3.84 4.95 24.71
CA TYR A 64 -4.00 3.81 23.80
C TYR A 64 -3.44 4.13 22.39
N PRO A 65 -2.12 4.32 22.23
CA PRO A 65 -1.53 4.59 20.93
C PRO A 65 -1.81 3.43 19.95
N LEU A 66 -2.18 3.76 18.71
CA LEU A 66 -2.28 2.76 17.66
C LEU A 66 -0.89 2.20 17.34
N GLY A 67 -0.73 0.88 17.49
CA GLY A 67 0.52 0.21 17.21
C GLY A 67 0.76 0.05 15.70
N GLU A 68 2.00 -0.27 15.35
CA GLU A 68 2.30 -0.86 14.03
C GLU A 68 1.50 -2.16 13.94
N ALA A 69 0.52 -2.25 13.04
CA ALA A 69 -0.20 -3.50 12.91
C ALA A 69 0.72 -4.56 12.34
N SER A 70 1.20 -5.42 13.23
CA SER A 70 1.65 -6.74 12.84
C SER A 70 0.43 -7.50 12.35
N ALA A 71 0.29 -7.63 11.03
CA ALA A 71 -0.65 -8.56 10.44
C ALA A 71 -0.30 -9.98 10.94
N PRO A 72 -1.20 -10.71 11.60
CA PRO A 72 -0.99 -12.13 11.81
C PRO A 72 -1.27 -12.85 10.49
N GLY A 73 -0.24 -13.27 9.75
CA GLY A 73 -0.45 -14.17 8.61
C GLY A 73 0.57 -14.23 7.48
N ALA A 74 1.70 -13.50 7.50
CA ALA A 74 2.78 -13.74 6.54
C ALA A 74 3.75 -14.79 7.12
N ALA A 75 3.30 -16.04 7.20
CA ALA A 75 4.14 -17.17 7.57
C ALA A 75 5.23 -17.38 6.50
N ALA A 76 6.46 -17.46 7.00
CA ALA A 76 7.72 -17.70 6.32
C ALA A 76 7.77 -18.93 5.40
N ALA A 77 8.63 -18.83 4.36
CA ALA A 77 9.79 -19.70 4.07
C ALA A 77 10.00 -19.94 2.55
N PRO A 78 11.19 -20.38 2.08
CA PRO A 78 12.55 -20.05 2.50
C PRO A 78 13.49 -19.67 1.34
N VAL A 79 14.66 -19.17 1.75
CA VAL A 79 15.93 -19.13 1.02
C VAL A 79 16.23 -20.38 0.17
N GLY A 80 16.68 -20.14 -1.07
CA GLY A 80 17.24 -21.16 -1.96
C GLY A 80 18.46 -20.59 -2.70
N ALA A 81 19.63 -20.75 -2.08
CA ALA A 81 20.91 -20.56 -2.75
C ALA A 81 21.16 -21.66 -3.79
N SER A 82 21.73 -21.32 -4.94
CA SER A 82 22.54 -22.25 -5.74
C SER A 82 23.56 -21.49 -6.59
N ALA A 83 24.81 -21.85 -6.36
CA ALA A 83 26.02 -21.43 -7.07
C ALA A 83 26.24 -22.28 -8.33
N HIS A 84 26.80 -21.75 -9.43
CA HIS A 84 28.19 -21.89 -9.94
C HIS A 84 28.10 -22.07 -11.49
N PRO A 85 29.21 -22.24 -12.25
CA PRO A 85 30.29 -21.31 -12.60
C PRO A 85 30.49 -21.25 -14.15
N GLY A 86 31.44 -20.43 -14.65
CA GLY A 86 31.96 -20.58 -16.03
C GLY A 86 32.18 -19.25 -16.75
N MET A 87 33.39 -18.68 -16.69
CA MET A 87 34.43 -18.75 -17.73
C MET A 87 34.24 -17.77 -18.91
N THR A 88 35.01 -16.67 -18.81
CA THR A 88 35.96 -16.15 -19.80
C THR A 88 35.58 -16.15 -21.28
N VAL A 89 35.41 -14.95 -21.86
CA VAL A 89 35.98 -14.60 -23.18
C VAL A 89 36.48 -13.15 -23.17
N LEU A 90 37.77 -12.99 -23.46
CA LEU A 90 38.41 -11.74 -23.89
C LEU A 90 37.84 -11.29 -25.24
N GLY A 91 37.39 -10.04 -25.34
CA GLY A 91 37.03 -9.42 -26.61
C GLY A 91 37.12 -7.90 -26.52
N THR A 92 38.24 -7.36 -26.98
CA THR A 92 38.46 -5.96 -27.35
C THR A 92 37.35 -5.42 -28.25
N PHE A 93 36.94 -4.15 -28.10
CA PHE A 93 36.74 -3.16 -29.18
C PHE A 93 35.98 -1.92 -28.68
N GLY A 94 36.45 -0.72 -29.05
CA GLY A 94 35.59 0.43 -29.32
C GLY A 94 35.44 1.47 -28.21
N MET A 95 36.08 2.63 -28.41
CA MET A 95 35.81 3.87 -27.67
C MET A 95 34.37 4.36 -27.88
N PRO A 96 33.71 4.98 -26.87
CA PRO A 96 32.36 5.49 -27.01
C PRO A 96 32.33 6.81 -27.78
N SER A 97 31.61 6.82 -28.91
CA SER A 97 31.07 8.06 -29.48
C SER A 97 29.87 8.49 -28.65
N ALA A 98 29.90 9.76 -28.24
CA ALA A 98 28.80 10.45 -27.58
C ALA A 98 27.52 10.32 -28.42
N SER A 99 26.50 9.68 -27.86
CA SER A 99 25.14 9.66 -28.38
C SER A 99 24.24 10.44 -27.43
N ALA A 100 23.48 11.37 -28.00
CA ALA A 100 22.39 12.11 -27.39
C ALA A 100 21.38 11.18 -26.69
N PRO A 101 20.57 11.68 -25.74
CA PRO A 101 19.69 10.82 -24.93
C PRO A 101 18.71 10.06 -25.81
N ALA A 102 18.78 8.73 -25.72
CA ALA A 102 17.73 7.86 -26.24
C ALA A 102 16.43 8.20 -25.51
N ALA A 103 15.39 8.50 -26.29
CA ALA A 103 14.02 8.36 -25.84
C ALA A 103 13.90 6.97 -25.19
N GLY A 104 13.49 6.94 -23.92
CA GLY A 104 13.50 5.75 -23.09
C GLY A 104 12.84 4.60 -23.83
N THR A 105 13.58 3.50 -24.01
CA THR A 105 13.02 2.24 -24.46
C THR A 105 11.96 1.83 -23.44
N HIS A 106 10.69 2.01 -23.81
CA HIS A 106 9.58 1.40 -23.11
C HIS A 106 9.86 -0.10 -23.06
N HIS A 107 10.25 -0.60 -21.90
CA HIS A 107 10.35 -2.04 -21.71
C HIS A 107 8.94 -2.60 -21.94
N ALA A 108 8.85 -3.59 -22.82
CA ALA A 108 7.59 -4.28 -23.05
C ALA A 108 7.08 -4.81 -21.69
N PRO A 109 5.80 -4.61 -21.37
CA PRO A 109 5.24 -5.11 -20.13
C PRO A 109 5.46 -6.63 -20.06
N THR A 110 5.87 -7.12 -18.90
CA THR A 110 6.01 -8.58 -18.69
C THR A 110 4.60 -9.17 -18.56
N PRO A 111 4.14 -10.06 -19.46
CA PRO A 111 2.81 -10.66 -19.35
C PRO A 111 2.70 -11.43 -18.03
N GLY A 112 1.60 -11.22 -17.31
CA GLY A 112 1.39 -11.84 -16.00
C GLY A 112 2.28 -11.27 -14.88
N PHE A 113 2.81 -10.06 -15.04
CA PHE A 113 3.51 -9.36 -13.96
C PHE A 113 2.58 -9.14 -12.76
N VAL A 114 3.03 -9.57 -11.59
CA VAL A 114 2.37 -9.28 -10.31
C VAL A 114 3.28 -8.30 -9.55
N PRO A 115 2.83 -7.07 -9.25
CA PRO A 115 3.61 -6.12 -8.49
C PRO A 115 3.89 -6.64 -7.08
N GLN A 116 5.06 -6.28 -6.56
CA GLN A 116 5.45 -6.53 -5.19
C GLN A 116 5.51 -5.19 -4.46
N TYR A 117 4.83 -5.09 -3.32
CA TYR A 117 4.87 -3.92 -2.45
C TYR A 117 6.02 -4.10 -1.45
N LEU A 118 7.16 -3.51 -1.76
CA LEU A 118 8.45 -3.79 -1.13
C LEU A 118 8.60 -3.11 0.23
N LYS A 119 8.06 -1.90 0.36
CA LYS A 119 8.22 -1.08 1.57
C LYS A 119 7.01 -0.16 1.74
N VAL A 120 6.54 -0.03 2.98
CA VAL A 120 5.46 0.89 3.34
C VAL A 120 5.94 1.69 4.54
N GLU A 121 6.18 2.99 4.35
CA GLU A 121 6.74 3.86 5.39
C GLU A 121 5.74 4.94 5.79
N ARG A 122 5.63 5.22 7.09
CA ARG A 122 4.79 6.32 7.56
C ARG A 122 5.41 7.66 7.17
N THR A 123 4.57 8.58 6.71
CA THR A 123 4.91 9.99 6.49
C THR A 123 3.97 10.88 7.30
N GLU A 124 4.23 12.19 7.36
CA GLU A 124 3.34 13.12 8.07
C GLU A 124 1.93 13.16 7.46
N ALA A 125 1.84 13.13 6.12
CA ALA A 125 0.56 13.18 5.40
C ALA A 125 -0.11 11.80 5.25
N GLY A 126 0.64 10.71 5.37
CA GLY A 126 0.13 9.36 5.15
C GLY A 126 1.24 8.32 5.08
N ALA A 127 1.49 7.77 3.90
CA ALA A 127 2.52 6.75 3.71
C ALA A 127 3.19 6.81 2.34
N ASP A 128 4.47 6.43 2.30
CA ASP A 128 5.20 6.16 1.05
C ASP A 128 5.21 4.64 0.83
N ILE A 129 4.64 4.20 -0.30
CA ILE A 129 4.55 2.79 -0.68
C ILE A 129 5.45 2.53 -1.87
N THR A 130 6.56 1.85 -1.64
CA THR A 130 7.49 1.40 -2.69
C THR A 130 6.97 0.12 -3.31
N TYR A 131 6.86 0.07 -4.64
CA TYR A 131 6.37 -1.10 -5.37
C TYR A 131 7.24 -1.43 -6.57
N SER A 132 7.25 -2.71 -6.97
CA SER A 132 7.91 -3.15 -8.19
C SER A 132 7.07 -2.78 -9.42
N CYS A 133 7.78 -2.37 -10.47
CA CYS A 133 7.16 -1.89 -11.69
C CYS A 133 7.42 -2.87 -12.86
N PRO A 134 6.42 -3.12 -13.74
CA PRO A 134 6.59 -4.04 -14.88
C PRO A 134 7.62 -3.59 -15.90
N CYS A 135 8.03 -2.30 -15.90
CA CYS A 135 9.11 -1.82 -16.76
C CYS A 135 10.52 -2.16 -16.23
N GLY A 136 10.62 -2.77 -15.03
CA GLY A 136 11.88 -3.11 -14.38
C GLY A 136 12.42 -2.04 -13.43
N SER A 137 11.72 -0.92 -13.25
CA SER A 137 12.04 0.04 -12.19
C SER A 137 11.76 -0.60 -10.82
N THR A 138 12.71 -0.50 -9.90
CA THR A 138 12.62 -1.04 -8.53
C THR A 138 12.39 0.06 -7.48
N THR A 139 12.19 1.30 -7.92
CA THR A 139 12.19 2.49 -7.04
C THR A 139 10.93 3.32 -7.15
N GLU A 140 9.84 2.78 -7.70
CA GLU A 140 8.59 3.53 -7.81
C GLU A 140 7.92 3.65 -6.44
N VAL A 141 7.53 4.88 -6.08
CA VAL A 141 6.90 5.20 -4.80
C VAL A 141 5.54 5.83 -5.05
N PHE A 142 4.48 5.18 -4.56
CA PHE A 142 3.16 5.78 -4.45
C PHE A 142 3.08 6.53 -3.12
N ARG A 143 2.89 7.85 -3.17
CA ARG A 143 2.78 8.68 -1.96
C ARG A 143 1.32 8.82 -1.58
N LEU A 144 0.87 8.05 -0.60
CA LEU A 144 -0.47 8.15 -0.06
C LEU A 144 -0.60 9.38 0.86
N ASP A 145 -1.51 10.27 0.51
CA ASP A 145 -1.89 11.44 1.32
C ASP A 145 -3.30 11.26 1.84
N ARG A 146 -3.44 11.07 3.15
CA ARG A 146 -4.73 10.79 3.80
C ARG A 146 -5.66 11.99 3.87
N SER A 147 -5.15 13.20 3.63
CA SER A 147 -5.97 14.41 3.51
C SER A 147 -6.70 14.49 2.17
N GLN A 148 -6.26 13.72 1.16
CA GLN A 148 -6.86 13.70 -0.16
C GLN A 148 -7.90 12.58 -0.27
N GLU A 149 -9.16 12.97 -0.44
CA GLU A 149 -10.28 12.02 -0.63
C GLU A 149 -10.15 11.23 -1.95
N ASP A 150 -9.77 11.90 -3.05
CA ASP A 150 -9.57 11.28 -4.36
C ASP A 150 -8.13 11.48 -4.86
N GLN A 151 -7.22 10.64 -4.39
CA GLN A 151 -5.85 10.66 -4.86
C GLN A 151 -5.72 10.14 -6.31
N PRO A 152 -5.02 10.85 -7.22
CA PRO A 152 -4.82 10.37 -8.58
C PRO A 152 -3.90 9.14 -8.63
N PRO A 153 -4.07 8.27 -9.64
CA PRO A 153 -3.15 7.16 -9.86
C PRO A 153 -1.76 7.67 -10.24
N HIS A 154 -0.73 7.08 -9.63
CA HIS A 154 0.63 7.27 -10.09
C HIS A 154 0.80 6.57 -11.43
N SER A 155 1.30 7.29 -12.44
CA SER A 155 1.45 6.77 -13.80
C SER A 155 2.90 6.91 -14.26
N CYS A 156 3.52 5.79 -14.60
CA CYS A 156 4.88 5.74 -15.12
C CYS A 156 4.89 4.73 -16.28
N CYS A 157 5.72 4.89 -17.32
CA CYS A 157 5.85 3.93 -18.44
C CYS A 157 4.55 3.29 -18.99
N GLY A 158 3.42 4.00 -18.97
CA GLY A 158 2.13 3.49 -19.43
C GLY A 158 1.42 2.50 -18.48
N HIS A 159 1.95 2.24 -17.29
CA HIS A 159 1.22 1.56 -16.20
C HIS A 159 0.67 2.59 -15.21
N HIS A 160 -0.36 2.20 -14.48
CA HIS A 160 -1.04 3.05 -13.53
C HIS A 160 -1.21 2.32 -12.20
N THR A 161 -0.77 2.92 -11.10
CA THR A 161 -0.89 2.37 -9.75
C THR A 161 -1.78 3.29 -8.92
N LEU A 162 -2.74 2.73 -8.20
CA LEU A 162 -3.57 3.45 -7.25
C LEU A 162 -3.66 2.65 -5.94
N ILE A 163 -3.53 3.32 -4.80
CA ILE A 163 -3.69 2.73 -3.48
C ILE A 163 -4.74 3.53 -2.72
N GLY A 164 -5.73 2.85 -2.15
CA GLY A 164 -6.82 3.50 -1.41
C GLY A 164 -8.08 2.65 -1.37
N ALA A 165 -9.18 3.25 -0.90
CA ALA A 165 -10.49 2.63 -1.00
C ALA A 165 -10.89 2.48 -2.49
N ASP A 166 -11.42 1.30 -2.83
CA ASP A 166 -11.94 0.93 -4.15
C ASP A 166 -10.95 1.25 -5.29
N ALA A 167 -9.64 1.08 -5.03
CA ALA A 167 -8.58 1.46 -5.94
C ALA A 167 -8.73 0.83 -7.33
N ALA A 168 -9.11 -0.44 -7.42
CA ALA A 168 -9.30 -1.15 -8.68
C ALA A 168 -10.51 -0.64 -9.45
N GLU A 169 -11.62 -0.32 -8.78
CA GLU A 169 -12.79 0.28 -9.41
C GLU A 169 -12.48 1.68 -9.91
N ARG A 170 -11.88 2.53 -9.07
CA ARG A 170 -11.47 3.89 -9.42
C ARG A 170 -10.47 3.89 -10.56
N LEU A 171 -9.54 2.94 -10.59
CA LEU A 171 -8.58 2.80 -11.67
C LEU A 171 -9.26 2.39 -12.98
N ARG A 172 -10.19 1.42 -12.95
CA ARG A 172 -11.00 1.05 -14.13
C ARG A 172 -11.84 2.22 -14.63
N ALA A 173 -12.47 2.98 -13.74
CA ALA A 173 -13.28 4.14 -14.08
C ALA A 173 -12.44 5.22 -14.78
N ARG A 174 -11.20 5.46 -14.31
CA ARG A 174 -10.27 6.40 -14.96
C ARG A 174 -9.76 5.92 -16.32
N LEU A 175 -9.53 4.62 -16.48
CA LEU A 175 -9.14 4.03 -17.77
C LEU A 175 -10.31 3.98 -18.77
N GLY A 176 -11.55 3.95 -18.29
CA GLY A 176 -12.74 3.96 -19.13
C GLY A 176 -12.75 2.83 -20.17
N ALA A 177 -12.98 3.18 -21.44
CA ALA A 177 -12.99 2.22 -22.54
C ALA A 177 -11.63 1.54 -22.78
N ASP A 178 -10.53 2.19 -22.38
CA ASP A 178 -9.20 1.64 -22.53
C ASP A 178 -8.88 0.58 -21.47
N ALA A 179 -9.68 0.44 -20.40
CA ALA A 179 -9.46 -0.57 -19.35
C ALA A 179 -9.31 -2.00 -19.90
N ALA A 180 -9.96 -2.31 -21.02
CA ALA A 180 -9.84 -3.60 -21.70
C ALA A 180 -8.42 -3.90 -22.21
N ARG A 181 -7.61 -2.87 -22.45
CA ARG A 181 -6.20 -2.95 -22.88
C ARG A 181 -5.22 -3.16 -21.75
N TYR A 182 -5.69 -3.23 -20.51
CA TYR A 182 -4.83 -3.41 -19.34
C TYR A 182 -5.13 -4.73 -18.65
N ASP A 183 -4.09 -5.34 -18.11
CA ASP A 183 -4.18 -6.33 -17.03
C ASP A 183 -4.13 -5.57 -15.72
N ILE A 184 -5.17 -5.73 -14.90
CA ILE A 184 -5.30 -5.04 -13.61
C ILE A 184 -5.10 -6.05 -12.50
N ASP A 185 -3.95 -5.96 -11.85
CA ASP A 185 -3.66 -6.67 -10.62
C ASP A 185 -4.24 -5.92 -9.42
N VAL A 186 -4.79 -6.66 -8.46
CA VAL A 186 -5.42 -6.11 -7.26
C VAL A 186 -4.90 -6.88 -6.05
N GLN A 187 -4.30 -6.16 -5.11
CA GLN A 187 -3.74 -6.71 -3.89
C GLN A 187 -4.17 -5.87 -2.68
N THR A 188 -3.92 -6.40 -1.49
CA THR A 188 -4.10 -5.66 -0.23
C THR A 188 -2.73 -5.30 0.33
N VAL A 189 -2.55 -4.02 0.70
CA VAL A 189 -1.35 -3.52 1.36
C VAL A 189 -1.73 -3.00 2.74
N THR A 190 -1.06 -3.47 3.77
CA THR A 190 -1.24 -2.99 5.14
C THR A 190 -0.47 -1.70 5.35
N MET A 191 -1.17 -0.65 5.74
CA MET A 191 -0.58 0.66 6.02
C MET A 191 0.20 0.66 7.35
N PRO A 192 1.08 1.64 7.60
CA PRO A 192 1.86 1.73 8.85
C PRO A 192 1.02 1.99 10.12
N TRP A 193 -0.26 2.31 9.96
CA TRP A 193 -1.25 2.41 11.05
C TRP A 193 -2.21 1.21 11.09
N GLY A 194 -1.93 0.19 10.29
CA GLY A 194 -2.64 -1.09 10.30
C GLY A 194 -3.88 -1.23 9.47
N GLN A 195 -4.31 -0.16 8.82
CA GLN A 195 -5.41 -0.23 7.88
C GLN A 195 -5.00 -1.05 6.64
N PRO A 196 -5.74 -2.11 6.28
CA PRO A 196 -5.60 -2.72 4.96
C PRO A 196 -6.19 -1.78 3.91
N LEU A 197 -5.44 -1.50 2.85
CA LEU A 197 -5.91 -0.76 1.69
C LEU A 197 -5.78 -1.60 0.42
N GLU A 198 -6.71 -1.39 -0.50
CA GLU A 198 -6.60 -1.97 -1.84
C GLU A 198 -5.52 -1.24 -2.62
N ALA A 199 -4.66 -2.01 -3.28
CA ALA A 199 -3.63 -1.51 -4.17
C ALA A 199 -3.81 -2.16 -5.54
N ALA A 200 -4.14 -1.33 -6.53
CA ALA A 200 -4.42 -1.75 -7.89
C ALA A 200 -3.34 -1.23 -8.83
N GLN A 201 -2.80 -2.12 -9.67
CA GLN A 201 -1.87 -1.75 -10.73
C GLN A 201 -2.39 -2.23 -12.08
N ALA A 202 -2.55 -1.31 -13.02
CA ALA A 202 -2.90 -1.58 -14.41
C ALA A 202 -1.64 -1.54 -15.27
N ALA A 203 -1.29 -2.67 -15.89
CA ALA A 203 -0.21 -2.77 -16.88
C ALA A 203 -0.82 -2.99 -18.28
N PRO A 204 -0.29 -2.36 -19.34
CA PRO A 204 -0.78 -2.61 -20.70
C PRO A 204 -0.63 -4.09 -21.09
N LYS A 205 -1.65 -4.64 -21.75
CA LYS A 205 -1.56 -5.93 -22.44
C LYS A 205 -0.63 -5.77 -23.64
N GLY A 206 0.35 -6.67 -23.73
CA GLY A 206 1.28 -6.75 -24.87
C GLY A 206 0.59 -7.15 -26.17
#